data_AF-A0A497RLE1-F1
#
_entry.id   AF-A0A497RLE1-F1
#
_cell.length_a   1.000
_cell.length_b   1.000
_cell.length_c   1.000
_cell.angle_alpha   90.00
_cell.angle_beta   90.00
_cell.angle_gamma   90.00
#
_symmetry.space_group_name_H-M   'P 1'
#
loop_
_entity.id
_entity.type
_entity.pdbx_description
1 polymer ?
#
loop_
_entity_poly.entity_id
_entity_poly.type
_entity_poly.pdbx_seq_one_letter_code
_entity_poly.pdbx_strand_id
1 'polypeptide(L)'
;MIVHPIDYRYGTEEMKVIWSEKSKIERMIKVEIALLKALAKRGYIDEDKVKEAEDRALKVTPERVKEIEREIKHDVMALVKAISEVLDEEVARWVHFGATSNDITDTAVAT
;
A
#
# COMPACT_ATOMS: atom_id res chain seq x y z
N MET A 1 6.01 7.01 -26.92
CA MET A 1 5.17 6.82 -25.72
C MET A 1 3.92 7.65 -25.94
N ILE A 2 2.73 7.05 -25.96
CA ILE A 2 1.48 7.81 -26.04
C ILE A 2 1.22 8.36 -24.64
N VAL A 3 1.23 9.68 -24.48
CA VAL A 3 0.97 10.36 -23.21
C VAL A 3 -0.44 10.92 -23.25
N HIS A 4 -1.24 10.68 -22.20
CA HIS A 4 -2.61 11.15 -22.19
C HIS A 4 -2.62 12.68 -22.01
N PRO A 5 -3.50 13.45 -22.69
CA PRO A 5 -3.52 14.92 -22.55
C PRO A 5 -3.77 15.43 -21.12
N ILE A 6 -4.38 14.61 -20.25
CA ILE A 6 -4.52 14.90 -18.81
C ILE A 6 -3.17 14.93 -18.11
N ASP A 7 -2.15 14.23 -18.60
CA ASP A 7 -0.87 14.18 -17.90
C ASP A 7 -0.12 15.53 -18.05
N TYR A 8 -0.22 16.20 -19.21
CA TYR A 8 0.60 17.38 -19.53
C TYR A 8 -0.16 18.66 -19.88
N ARG A 9 -1.46 18.61 -20.21
CA ARG A 9 -2.23 19.77 -20.73
C ARG A 9 -3.49 20.09 -19.92
N TYR A 10 -4.20 19.08 -19.46
CA TYR A 10 -5.47 19.24 -18.74
C TYR A 10 -5.38 18.76 -17.30
N GLY A 11 -6.33 19.18 -16.46
CA GLY A 11 -6.35 18.83 -15.03
C GLY A 11 -5.41 19.70 -14.18
N THR A 12 -5.78 19.91 -12.92
CA THR A 12 -4.93 20.63 -11.97
C THR A 12 -3.87 19.68 -11.40
N GLU A 13 -2.76 20.22 -10.93
CA GLU A 13 -1.68 19.42 -10.36
C GLU A 13 -2.16 18.62 -9.13
N GLU A 14 -3.07 19.18 -8.33
CA GLU A 14 -3.66 18.49 -7.17
C GLU A 14 -4.44 17.24 -7.59
N MET A 15 -5.24 17.32 -8.66
CA MET A 15 -6.00 16.18 -9.17
C MET A 15 -5.06 15.09 -9.73
N LYS A 16 -4.00 15.49 -10.44
CA LYS A 16 -2.99 14.54 -10.95
C LYS A 16 -2.27 13.84 -9.81
N VAL A 17 -1.94 14.56 -8.74
CA VAL A 17 -1.30 13.98 -7.54
C VAL A 17 -2.22 12.94 -6.90
N ILE A 18 -3.53 13.20 -6.74
CA ILE A 18 -4.49 12.24 -6.18
C ILE A 18 -4.48 10.90 -6.95
N TRP A 19 -4.45 10.95 -8.28
CA TRP A 19 -4.48 9.76 -9.14
C TRP A 19 -3.10 9.24 -9.55
N SER A 20 -2.03 9.85 -9.03
CA SER A 20 -0.68 9.38 -9.27
C SER A 20 -0.48 7.99 -8.68
N GLU A 21 0.44 7.24 -9.28
CA GLU A 21 0.79 5.91 -8.79
C GLU A 21 1.36 5.93 -7.37
N LYS A 22 2.16 6.95 -7.04
CA LYS A 22 2.65 7.17 -5.68
C LYS A 22 1.49 7.27 -4.69
N SER A 23 0.49 8.08 -4.99
CA SER A 23 -0.69 8.24 -4.13
C SER A 23 -1.51 6.96 -4.05
N LYS A 24 -1.68 6.21 -5.15
CA LYS A 24 -2.32 4.89 -5.13
C LYS A 24 -1.63 3.95 -4.14
N ILE A 25 -0.32 3.79 -4.27
CA ILE A 25 0.49 2.90 -3.41
C ILE A 25 0.43 3.38 -1.95
N GLU A 26 0.61 4.67 -1.69
CA GLU A 26 0.53 5.24 -0.34
C GLU A 26 -0.83 4.97 0.32
N ARG A 27 -1.94 5.13 -0.41
CA ARG A 27 -3.28 4.84 0.11
C ARG A 27 -3.50 3.36 0.37
N MET A 28 -3.05 2.47 -0.53
CA MET A 28 -3.15 1.03 -0.30
C MET A 28 -2.33 0.60 0.94
N ILE A 29 -1.14 1.17 1.15
CA ILE A 29 -0.34 0.95 2.37
C ILE A 29 -1.13 1.40 3.60
N LYS A 30 -1.79 2.57 3.57
CA LYS A 30 -2.61 3.04 4.68
C LYS A 30 -3.77 2.10 5.01
N VAL A 31 -4.38 1.47 4.00
CA VAL A 31 -5.42 0.46 4.22
C VAL A 31 -4.85 -0.79 4.90
N GLU A 32 -3.71 -1.31 4.44
CA GLU A 32 -3.02 -2.45 5.08
C GLU A 32 -2.62 -2.13 6.54
N ILE A 33 -2.08 -0.94 6.80
CA ILE A 33 -1.77 -0.48 8.15
C ILE A 33 -3.04 -0.36 9.00
N ALA A 34 -4.17 0.07 8.43
CA ALA A 34 -5.44 0.10 9.15
C ALA A 34 -5.91 -1.31 9.57
N LEU A 35 -5.68 -2.32 8.75
CA LEU A 35 -5.92 -3.73 9.11
C LEU A 35 -5.01 -4.17 10.27
N LEU A 36 -3.72 -3.85 10.21
CA LEU A 36 -2.78 -4.15 11.31
C LEU A 36 -3.19 -3.45 12.62
N LYS A 37 -3.62 -2.19 12.55
CA LYS A 37 -4.17 -1.45 13.70
C LYS A 37 -5.43 -2.12 14.26
N ALA A 38 -6.30 -2.67 13.40
CA ALA A 38 -7.47 -3.42 13.84
C ALA A 38 -7.10 -4.73 14.54
N LEU A 39 -6.08 -5.45 14.05
CA LEU A 39 -5.55 -6.65 14.69
C LEU A 39 -4.89 -6.35 16.03
N ALA A 40 -4.15 -5.25 16.14
CA ALA A 40 -3.53 -4.82 17.40
C ALA A 40 -4.58 -4.50 18.47
N LYS A 41 -5.65 -3.78 18.11
CA LYS A 41 -6.81 -3.55 19.01
C LYS A 41 -7.49 -4.83 19.49
N ARG A 42 -7.32 -5.94 18.77
CA ARG A 42 -7.85 -7.26 19.14
C ARG A 42 -6.84 -8.11 19.92
N GLY A 43 -5.64 -7.59 20.17
CA GLY A 43 -4.59 -8.24 20.95
C GLY A 43 -3.74 -9.25 20.17
N TYR A 44 -3.79 -9.25 18.83
CA TYR A 44 -2.97 -10.15 18.02
C TYR A 44 -1.55 -9.64 17.78
N ILE A 45 -1.37 -8.31 17.84
CA ILE A 45 -0.10 -7.62 17.58
C ILE A 45 0.02 -6.51 18.64
N ASP A 46 1.24 -6.24 19.09
CA ASP A 46 1.51 -5.09 19.95
C ASP A 46 1.24 -3.76 19.20
N GLU A 47 0.56 -2.81 19.84
CA GLU A 47 0.22 -1.51 19.23
C GLU A 47 1.45 -0.67 18.90
N ASP A 48 2.49 -0.70 19.74
CA ASP A 48 3.73 0.04 19.51
C ASP A 48 4.47 -0.52 18.29
N LYS A 49 4.42 -1.85 18.09
CA LYS A 49 4.97 -2.49 16.90
C LYS A 49 4.25 -2.09 15.63
N VAL A 50 2.92 -1.94 15.65
CA VAL A 50 2.17 -1.45 14.50
C VAL A 50 2.49 0.02 14.20
N LYS A 51 2.72 0.83 15.23
CA LYS A 51 3.13 2.23 15.05
C LYS A 51 4.51 2.33 14.38
N GLU A 52 5.49 1.56 14.84
CA GLU A 52 6.81 1.47 14.19
C GLU A 52 6.72 0.91 12.76
N ALA A 53 5.75 0.03 12.49
CA ALA A 53 5.51 -0.53 11.17
C ALA A 53 4.94 0.50 10.19
N GLU A 54 4.06 1.39 10.63
CA GLU A 54 3.48 2.44 9.78
C GLU A 54 4.56 3.35 9.16
N ASP A 55 5.48 3.85 9.99
CA ASP A 55 6.58 4.72 9.53
C ASP A 55 7.53 4.03 8.54
N ARG A 56 7.68 2.71 8.66
CA ARG A 56 8.51 1.91 7.75
C ARG A 56 7.77 1.57 6.46
N ALA A 57 6.51 1.13 6.56
CA ALA A 57 5.69 0.77 5.42
C ALA A 57 5.47 1.94 4.47
N LEU A 58 5.28 3.16 4.97
CA LEU A 58 5.13 4.37 4.14
C LEU A 58 6.37 4.75 3.32
N LYS A 59 7.52 4.10 3.55
CA LYS A 59 8.74 4.27 2.73
C LYS A 59 8.75 3.36 1.50
N VAL A 60 7.80 2.43 1.37
CA VAL A 60 7.67 1.57 0.19
C VAL A 60 7.41 2.42 -1.05
N THR A 61 8.24 2.22 -2.07
CA THR A 61 8.22 2.98 -3.32
C THR A 61 7.45 2.24 -4.42
N PRO A 62 6.74 2.94 -5.34
CA PRO A 62 6.12 2.32 -6.51
C PRO A 62 7.08 1.47 -7.36
N GLU A 63 8.33 1.89 -7.48
CA GLU A 63 9.37 1.19 -8.23
C GLU A 63 9.59 -0.23 -7.68
N ARG A 64 9.74 -0.35 -6.35
CA ARG A 64 9.91 -1.64 -5.69
C ARG A 64 8.69 -2.56 -5.85
N VAL A 65 7.49 -2.01 -5.74
CA VAL A 65 6.25 -2.79 -5.96
C VAL A 65 6.21 -3.34 -7.38
N LYS A 66 6.56 -2.52 -8.39
CA LYS A 66 6.62 -2.97 -9.79
C LYS A 66 7.67 -4.03 -10.05
N GLU A 67 8.83 -3.95 -9.40
CA GLU A 67 9.87 -4.98 -9.52
C GLU A 67 9.31 -6.33 -9.08
N ILE A 68 8.69 -6.40 -7.90
CA ILE A 68 8.08 -7.62 -7.38
C ILE A 68 6.92 -8.07 -8.28
N GLU A 69 6.08 -7.14 -8.74
CA GLU A 69 4.95 -7.45 -9.63
C GLU A 69 5.41 -8.11 -10.94
N ARG A 70 6.54 -7.69 -11.52
CA ARG A 70 7.09 -8.33 -12.73
C ARG A 70 7.46 -9.80 -12.51
N GLU A 71 7.85 -10.16 -11.30
CA GLU A 71 8.21 -11.53 -10.94
C GLU A 71 6.97 -12.39 -10.71
N ILE A 72 5.98 -11.88 -9.95
CA ILE A 72 4.84 -12.68 -9.49
C ILE A 72 3.55 -12.47 -10.28
N LYS A 73 3.50 -11.45 -11.14
CA LYS A 73 2.36 -11.06 -12.00
C LYS A 73 1.06 -10.84 -11.22
N HIS A 74 1.17 -10.25 -10.02
CA HIS A 74 0.04 -9.93 -9.15
C HIS A 74 0.34 -8.66 -8.36
N ASP A 75 -0.42 -7.59 -8.61
CA ASP A 75 -0.17 -6.23 -8.11
C ASP A 75 -0.36 -6.09 -6.58
N VAL A 76 -1.50 -6.55 -6.04
CA VAL A 76 -1.74 -6.48 -4.59
C VAL A 76 -0.76 -7.33 -3.81
N MET A 77 -0.51 -8.57 -4.25
CA MET A 77 0.48 -9.42 -3.59
C MET A 77 1.90 -8.84 -3.68
N ALA A 78 2.21 -8.07 -4.73
CA ALA A 78 3.49 -7.38 -4.85
C ALA A 78 3.61 -6.25 -3.83
N LEU A 79 2.53 -5.50 -3.61
CA LEU A 79 2.46 -4.50 -2.53
C LEU A 79 2.63 -5.16 -1.16
N VAL A 80 1.91 -6.25 -0.88
CA VAL A 80 1.99 -6.97 0.39
C VAL A 80 3.43 -7.44 0.65
N LYS A 81 4.10 -8.01 -0.36
CA LYS A 81 5.52 -8.38 -0.24
C LYS A 81 6.41 -7.17 0.02
N ALA A 82 6.23 -6.07 -0.71
CA ALA A 82 7.02 -4.86 -0.52
C ALA A 82 6.86 -4.26 0.89
N ILE A 83 5.64 -4.29 1.44
CA ILE A 83 5.39 -3.91 2.84
C ILE A 83 6.10 -4.88 3.77
N SER A 84 5.92 -6.19 3.61
CA SER A 84 6.56 -7.20 4.47
C SER A 84 8.09 -7.13 4.47
N GLU A 85 8.74 -6.72 3.38
CA GLU A 85 10.20 -6.55 3.28
C GLU A 85 10.76 -5.48 4.24
N VAL A 86 9.97 -4.46 4.60
CA VAL A 86 10.41 -3.35 5.45
C VAL A 86 9.94 -3.49 6.91
N LEU A 87 9.19 -4.54 7.23
CA LEU A 87 8.65 -4.80 8.56
C LEU A 87 9.38 -5.94 9.26
N ASP A 88 9.31 -5.95 10.59
CA ASP A 88 9.79 -7.09 11.37
C ASP A 88 8.86 -8.29 11.14
N GLU A 89 9.42 -9.51 11.18
CA GLU A 89 8.69 -10.75 10.91
C GLU A 89 7.41 -10.91 11.76
N GLU A 90 7.46 -10.44 13.01
CA GLU A 90 6.35 -10.45 13.96
C GLU A 90 5.12 -9.69 13.43
N VAL A 91 5.32 -8.59 12.69
CA VAL A 91 4.24 -7.79 12.09
C VAL A 91 3.99 -8.22 10.64
N ALA A 92 5.06 -8.51 9.88
CA ALA A 92 5.01 -8.82 8.46
C ALA A 92 4.09 -10.02 8.14
N ARG A 93 4.02 -11.01 9.05
CA ARG A 93 3.13 -12.19 8.92
C ARG A 93 1.64 -11.88 8.97
N TRP A 94 1.27 -10.69 9.46
CA TRP A 94 -0.13 -10.25 9.61
C TRP A 94 -0.58 -9.29 8.51
N VAL A 95 0.34 -8.83 7.65
CA VAL A 95 0.00 -8.00 6.49
C VAL A 95 -0.98 -8.79 5.61
N HIS A 96 -2.06 -8.14 5.18
CA HIS A 96 -3.12 -8.73 4.38
C HIS A 96 -3.92 -9.88 5.04
N PHE A 97 -3.76 -10.11 6.36
CA PHE A 97 -4.41 -11.24 7.02
C PHE A 97 -5.94 -11.12 6.99
N GLY A 98 -6.60 -12.09 6.34
CA GLY A 98 -8.06 -12.17 6.24
C GLY A 98 -8.69 -11.23 5.21
N ALA A 99 -7.88 -10.46 4.49
CA ALA A 99 -8.34 -9.57 3.42
C ALA A 99 -8.26 -10.26 2.05
N THR A 100 -9.00 -9.71 1.09
CA THR A 100 -8.86 -9.96 -0.34
C THR A 100 -8.29 -8.73 -1.05
N SER A 101 -7.87 -8.89 -2.30
CA SER A 101 -7.38 -7.79 -3.12
C SER A 101 -8.32 -6.58 -3.16
N ASN A 102 -9.63 -6.82 -3.24
CA ASN A 102 -10.61 -5.75 -3.35
C ASN A 102 -10.78 -4.95 -2.06
N ASP A 103 -10.62 -5.57 -0.89
CA ASP A 103 -10.66 -4.85 0.38
C ASP A 103 -9.60 -3.74 0.43
N ILE A 104 -8.45 -3.97 -0.23
CA ILE A 104 -7.36 -3.00 -0.33
C ILE A 104 -7.62 -2.00 -1.45
N THR A 105 -7.90 -2.48 -2.67
CA THR A 105 -8.02 -1.60 -3.84
C THR A 105 -9.22 -0.68 -3.78
N ASP A 106 -10.40 -1.21 -3.45
CA ASP A 106 -11.64 -0.43 -3.50
C ASP A 106 -11.65 0.61 -2.38
N THR A 107 -11.17 0.24 -1.19
CA THR A 107 -11.02 1.17 -0.07
C THR A 107 -10.01 2.28 -0.41
N ALA A 108 -8.85 1.94 -0.99
CA ALA A 108 -7.84 2.93 -1.37
C ALA A 108 -8.28 3.86 -2.51
N VAL A 109 -9.26 3.47 -3.32
CA VAL A 109 -9.88 4.33 -4.34
C VAL A 109 -10.96 5.24 -3.74
N ALA A 110 -11.67 4.76 -2.71
CA ALA A 110 -12.73 5.52 -2.05
C ALA A 110 -12.22 6.63 -1.11
N THR A 111 -10.97 6.56 -0.65
CA THR A 111 -10.31 7.52 0.25
C THR A 111 -9.34 8.45 -0.49
#